data_AF-A0A086KDW4-F1
#
_entry.id   AF-A0A086KDW4-F1
#
_cell.length_a   1.000
_cell.length_b   1.000
_cell.length_c   1.000
_cell.angle_alpha   90.00
_cell.angle_beta   90.00
_cell.angle_gamma   90.00
#
_symmetry.space_group_name_H-M   'P 1'
#
loop_
_entity.id
_entity.type
_entity.pdbx_description
1 polymer ?
#
loop_
_entity_poly.entity_id
_entity_poly.type
_entity_poly.pdbx_seq_one_letter_code
_entity_poly.pdbx_strand_id
1 'polypeptide(L)'
;GIRMSSPDRVRQRKQMKTDARLRIALPLNCVLALSVWDVQQKNKEELDCIFEERQNMEEHDIIEARQKRLDGFAEALEQQRERDEVESLAKKLRKETVIQELEKHLDKMLAAYQLNKEKLEYNTRVLSDRNKENLALVLAYKNRLNKCRETLSAIVERFNAMNLKYSALNVQCTEEFRRLRCQYRQIREKSLHFKAADERVYRDVWNASEQESRHLISLIHEADRCIHEQQLCMPYTPPSEVSGGQGVSPDEGGEGADLFSEAATTTFRSASSSGKDNR
;
A
#
# COMPACT_ATOMS: atom_id res chain seq x y z
N GLY A 1 183.84 50.87 29.29
CA GLY A 1 184.33 50.15 30.48
C GLY A 1 183.16 49.75 31.36
N ILE A 2 183.07 48.45 31.67
CA ILE A 2 182.64 47.84 32.96
C ILE A 2 181.39 48.40 33.67
N ARG A 3 180.27 47.64 33.59
CA ARG A 3 179.53 46.92 34.68
C ARG A 3 177.99 47.02 34.60
N MET A 4 177.41 45.89 34.22
CA MET A 4 176.02 45.48 34.40
C MET A 4 175.69 45.16 35.88
N SER A 5 174.49 45.50 36.36
CA SER A 5 173.83 44.87 37.52
C SER A 5 172.32 45.20 37.46
N SER A 6 171.40 44.28 37.11
CA SER A 6 170.74 43.26 37.94
C SER A 6 169.29 43.56 38.43
N PRO A 7 168.49 44.43 37.77
CA PRO A 7 167.01 44.36 37.79
C PRO A 7 166.35 43.93 36.45
N ASP A 8 167.01 44.08 35.30
CA ASP A 8 166.38 43.90 33.97
C ASP A 8 166.21 42.43 33.53
N ARG A 9 167.05 41.50 33.99
CA ARG A 9 166.89 40.06 33.66
C ARG A 9 165.64 39.43 34.30
N VAL A 10 165.17 39.96 35.44
CA VAL A 10 163.95 39.46 36.09
C VAL A 10 162.71 40.00 35.39
N ARG A 11 162.73 41.26 34.89
CA ARG A 11 161.66 41.79 34.02
C ARG A 11 161.61 41.06 32.68
N GLN A 12 162.74 40.85 32.00
CA GLN A 12 162.77 40.07 30.75
C GLN A 12 162.34 38.61 30.94
N ARG A 13 162.72 37.93 32.04
CA ARG A 13 162.22 36.57 32.32
C ARG A 13 160.74 36.55 32.70
N LYS A 14 160.22 37.58 33.36
CA LYS A 14 158.77 37.72 33.63
C LYS A 14 158.01 38.01 32.33
N GLN A 15 158.53 38.89 31.46
CA GLN A 15 157.96 39.21 30.15
C GLN A 15 157.95 38.01 29.20
N MET A 16 159.06 37.25 29.14
CA MET A 16 159.14 36.01 28.37
C MET A 16 158.23 34.91 28.94
N LYS A 17 158.03 34.83 30.27
CA LYS A 17 157.07 33.90 30.87
C LYS A 17 155.62 34.31 30.61
N THR A 18 155.31 35.61 30.58
CA THR A 18 153.98 36.10 30.21
C THR A 18 153.73 35.91 28.72
N ASP A 19 154.72 36.15 27.85
CA ASP A 19 154.61 35.97 26.40
C ASP A 19 154.56 34.49 26.00
N ALA A 20 155.31 33.61 26.67
CA ALA A 20 155.20 32.16 26.47
C ALA A 20 153.86 31.62 26.98
N ARG A 21 153.31 32.19 28.06
CA ARG A 21 151.94 31.87 28.53
C ARG A 21 150.88 32.37 27.55
N LEU A 22 151.03 33.57 26.98
CA LEU A 22 150.13 34.11 25.95
C LEU A 22 150.20 33.33 24.63
N ARG A 23 151.39 32.89 24.19
CA ARG A 23 151.55 32.06 22.97
C ARG A 23 150.92 30.68 23.05
N ILE A 24 150.80 30.10 24.26
CA ILE A 24 150.14 28.80 24.47
C ILE A 24 148.66 28.98 24.82
N ALA A 25 148.31 30.00 25.61
CA ALA A 25 146.93 30.26 26.05
C ALA A 25 146.03 30.81 24.93
N LEU A 26 146.55 31.60 23.99
CA LEU A 26 145.77 32.12 22.86
C LEU A 26 145.22 31.01 21.93
N PRO A 27 146.03 30.04 21.44
CA PRO A 27 145.51 28.96 20.62
C PRO A 27 144.63 27.98 21.41
N LEU A 28 144.93 27.70 22.68
CA LEU A 28 144.05 26.89 23.54
C LEU A 28 142.70 27.57 23.80
N ASN A 29 142.68 28.89 24.05
CA ASN A 29 141.43 29.65 24.17
C ASN A 29 140.67 29.72 22.84
N CYS A 30 141.36 29.76 21.70
CA CYS A 30 140.71 29.76 20.39
C CYS A 30 140.10 28.39 20.06
N VAL A 31 140.78 27.28 20.41
CA VAL A 31 140.27 25.91 20.25
C VAL A 31 139.10 25.64 21.21
N LEU A 32 139.22 26.07 22.48
CA LEU A 32 138.12 26.00 23.44
C LEU A 32 136.93 26.88 23.02
N ALA A 33 137.18 28.07 22.47
CA ALA A 33 136.11 28.92 21.95
C ALA A 33 135.42 28.33 20.71
N LEU A 34 136.17 27.70 19.80
CA LEU A 34 135.62 26.97 18.65
C LEU A 34 134.82 25.74 19.08
N SER A 35 135.30 24.97 20.05
CA SER A 35 134.56 23.81 20.57
C SER A 35 133.32 24.22 21.36
N VAL A 36 133.40 25.31 22.12
CA VAL A 36 132.23 25.90 22.80
C VAL A 36 131.23 26.45 21.79
N TRP A 37 131.68 27.09 20.71
CA TRP A 37 130.81 27.58 19.65
C TRP A 37 130.14 26.44 18.89
N ASP A 38 130.87 25.36 18.57
CA ASP A 38 130.34 24.18 17.88
C ASP A 38 129.30 23.43 18.74
N VAL A 39 129.51 23.35 20.06
CA VAL A 39 128.51 22.83 21.01
C VAL A 39 127.33 23.80 21.16
N GLN A 40 127.55 25.12 21.16
CA GLN A 40 126.48 26.10 21.19
C GLN A 40 125.64 26.10 19.91
N GLN A 41 126.24 25.86 18.74
CA GLN A 41 125.51 25.70 17.48
C GLN A 41 124.70 24.42 17.48
N LYS A 42 125.28 23.28 17.88
CA LYS A 42 124.52 22.02 18.00
C LYS A 42 123.37 22.13 18.99
N ASN A 43 123.62 22.72 20.16
CA ASN A 43 122.54 22.96 21.14
C ASN A 43 121.48 23.92 20.60
N LYS A 44 121.86 24.91 19.78
CA LYS A 44 120.91 25.83 19.16
C LYS A 44 120.08 25.14 18.08
N GLU A 45 120.70 24.35 17.22
CA GLU A 45 120.03 23.54 16.20
C GLU A 45 119.12 22.50 16.83
N GLU A 46 119.56 21.84 17.91
CA GLU A 46 118.73 20.91 18.69
C GLU A 46 117.54 21.64 19.35
N LEU A 47 117.76 22.83 19.92
CA LEU A 47 116.67 23.66 20.45
C LEU A 47 115.71 24.10 19.36
N ASP A 48 116.21 24.59 18.22
CA ASP A 48 115.41 25.04 17.09
C ASP A 48 114.58 23.86 16.52
N CYS A 49 115.17 22.66 16.37
CA CYS A 49 114.46 21.43 16.02
C CYS A 49 113.34 21.08 17.02
N ILE A 50 113.61 21.14 18.33
CA ILE A 50 112.61 20.87 19.37
C ILE A 50 111.49 21.91 19.36
N PHE A 51 111.82 23.19 19.11
CA PHE A 51 110.84 24.26 19.01
C PHE A 51 109.97 24.13 17.76
N GLU A 52 110.56 23.78 16.62
CA GLU A 52 109.82 23.48 15.38
C GLU A 52 108.92 22.25 15.55
N GLU A 53 109.40 21.19 16.18
CA GLU A 53 108.59 19.99 16.46
C GLU A 53 107.41 20.32 17.38
N ARG A 54 107.65 21.10 18.46
CA ARG A 54 106.57 21.59 19.32
C ARG A 54 105.57 22.46 18.56
N GLN A 55 106.05 23.41 17.74
CA GLN A 55 105.17 24.28 16.96
C GLN A 55 104.31 23.47 15.98
N ASN A 56 104.90 22.48 15.30
CA ASN A 56 104.16 21.58 14.40
C ASN A 56 103.11 20.75 15.14
N MET A 57 103.42 20.28 16.36
CA MET A 57 102.46 19.57 17.21
C MET A 57 101.32 20.49 17.67
N GLU A 58 101.62 21.71 18.12
CA GLU A 58 100.62 22.70 18.52
C GLU A 58 99.72 23.12 17.34
N GLU A 59 100.30 23.32 16.15
CA GLU A 59 99.55 23.60 14.91
C GLU A 59 98.67 22.42 14.50
N HIS A 60 99.18 21.19 14.58
CA HIS A 60 98.41 19.97 14.33
C HIS A 60 97.22 19.86 15.29
N ASP A 61 97.44 20.08 16.60
CA ASP A 61 96.38 20.02 17.61
C ASP A 61 95.28 21.06 17.37
N ILE A 62 95.65 22.28 16.96
CA ILE A 62 94.68 23.33 16.62
C ILE A 62 93.87 22.95 15.37
N ILE A 63 94.54 22.42 14.35
CA ILE A 63 93.90 21.97 13.11
C ILE A 63 92.97 20.79 13.40
N GLU A 64 93.41 19.79 14.18
CA GLU A 64 92.62 18.63 14.56
C GLU A 64 91.42 19.02 15.41
N ALA A 65 91.57 19.94 16.37
CA ALA A 65 90.45 20.46 17.15
C ALA A 65 89.44 21.22 16.29
N ARG A 66 89.90 21.93 15.24
CA ARG A 66 89.02 22.58 14.26
C ARG A 66 88.32 21.55 13.36
N GLN A 67 89.05 20.54 12.88
CA GLN A 67 88.53 19.45 12.07
C GLN A 67 87.41 18.73 12.82
N LYS A 68 87.65 18.32 14.08
CA LYS A 68 86.65 17.70 14.95
C LYS A 68 85.37 18.54 15.13
N ARG A 69 85.49 19.87 15.23
CA ARG A 69 84.31 20.75 15.29
C ARG A 69 83.56 20.79 13.97
N LEU A 70 84.28 20.89 12.84
CA LEU A 70 83.68 20.89 11.51
C LEU A 70 83.00 19.55 11.21
N ASP A 71 83.63 18.44 11.57
CA ASP A 71 83.09 17.09 11.44
C ASP A 71 81.82 16.94 12.29
N GLY A 72 81.84 17.41 13.55
CA GLY A 72 80.64 17.43 14.41
C GLY A 72 79.50 18.30 13.86
N PHE A 73 79.81 19.44 13.23
CA PHE A 73 78.79 20.24 12.53
C PHE A 73 78.27 19.54 11.27
N ALA A 74 79.12 18.85 10.52
CA ALA A 74 78.73 18.09 9.34
C ALA A 74 77.80 16.93 9.73
N GLU A 75 78.15 16.16 10.78
CA GLU A 75 77.32 15.10 11.32
C GLU A 75 75.96 15.62 11.82
N ALA A 76 75.95 16.76 12.52
CA ALA A 76 74.70 17.37 12.99
C ALA A 76 73.80 17.81 11.82
N LEU A 77 74.38 18.37 10.75
CA LEU A 77 73.66 18.72 9.54
C LEU A 77 73.11 17.49 8.81
N GLU A 78 73.89 16.42 8.74
CA GLU A 78 73.47 15.16 8.13
C GLU A 78 72.32 14.50 8.90
N GLN A 79 72.42 14.41 10.23
CA GLN A 79 71.33 13.94 11.08
C GLN A 79 70.06 14.78 10.93
N GLN A 80 70.19 16.10 10.79
CA GLN A 80 69.02 16.96 10.59
C GLN A 80 68.37 16.70 9.23
N ARG A 81 69.17 16.52 8.17
CA ARG A 81 68.65 16.15 6.83
C ARG A 81 67.91 14.82 6.87
N GLU A 82 68.50 13.80 7.49
CA GLU A 82 67.86 12.49 7.63
C GLU A 82 66.52 12.58 8.39
N ARG A 83 66.47 13.35 9.48
CA ARG A 83 65.23 13.60 10.23
C ARG A 83 64.19 14.30 9.37
N ASP A 84 64.58 15.35 8.65
CA ASP A 84 63.68 16.11 7.80
C ASP A 84 63.13 15.25 6.64
N GLU A 85 63.97 14.39 6.06
CA GLU A 85 63.56 13.41 5.05
C GLU A 85 62.57 12.39 5.59
N VAL A 86 62.86 11.80 6.75
CA VAL A 86 61.98 10.85 7.44
C VAL A 86 60.65 11.51 7.80
N GLU A 87 60.66 12.74 8.31
CA GLU A 87 59.46 13.50 8.60
C GLU A 87 58.64 13.81 7.35
N SER A 88 59.29 14.19 6.26
CA SER A 88 58.64 14.47 4.97
C SER A 88 57.96 13.22 4.44
N LEU A 89 58.66 12.08 4.44
CA LEU A 89 58.11 10.79 4.04
C LEU A 89 56.94 10.36 4.93
N ALA A 90 57.06 10.52 6.26
CA ALA A 90 55.99 10.22 7.19
C ALA A 90 54.74 11.09 6.94
N LYS A 91 54.93 12.40 6.69
CA LYS A 91 53.84 13.33 6.34
C LYS A 91 53.20 12.94 5.00
N LYS A 92 54.00 12.52 4.00
CA LYS A 92 53.51 12.04 2.71
C LYS A 92 52.67 10.77 2.86
N LEU A 93 53.19 9.77 3.57
CA LEU A 93 52.48 8.51 3.81
C LEU A 93 51.15 8.75 4.53
N ARG A 94 51.11 9.61 5.56
CA ARG A 94 49.85 9.97 6.24
C ARG A 94 48.82 10.60 5.30
N LYS A 95 49.25 11.45 4.37
CA LYS A 95 48.35 12.05 3.38
C LYS A 95 47.84 11.00 2.41
N GLU A 96 48.71 10.12 1.93
CA GLU A 96 48.34 9.01 1.04
C GLU A 96 47.34 8.05 1.73
N THR A 97 47.52 7.72 3.01
CA THR A 97 46.57 6.88 3.74
C THR A 97 45.21 7.57 3.88
N VAL A 98 45.17 8.87 4.19
CA VAL A 98 43.92 9.63 4.27
C VAL A 98 43.22 9.71 2.91
N ILE A 99 43.96 9.93 1.82
CA ILE A 99 43.40 9.91 0.46
C ILE A 99 42.77 8.55 0.16
N GLN A 100 43.47 7.45 0.44
CA GLN A 100 42.94 6.10 0.24
C GLN A 100 41.70 5.81 1.10
N GLU A 101 41.64 6.32 2.32
CA GLU A 101 40.46 6.19 3.18
C GLU A 101 39.25 6.96 2.64
N LEU A 102 39.48 8.17 2.13
CA LEU A 102 38.45 9.00 1.50
C LEU A 102 37.92 8.37 0.22
N GLU A 103 38.80 7.82 -0.62
CA GLU A 103 38.42 7.08 -1.83
C GLU A 103 37.57 5.85 -1.48
N LYS A 104 38.00 5.04 -0.52
CA LYS A 104 37.21 3.90 -0.03
C LYS A 104 35.86 4.33 0.55
N HIS A 105 35.79 5.48 1.21
CA HIS A 105 34.52 6.01 1.73
C HIS A 105 33.59 6.45 0.60
N LEU A 106 34.14 7.10 -0.43
CA LEU A 106 33.40 7.50 -1.63
C LEU A 106 32.84 6.28 -2.36
N ASP A 107 33.63 5.23 -2.56
CA ASP A 107 33.19 4.00 -3.22
C ASP A 107 32.06 3.30 -2.44
N LYS A 108 32.17 3.26 -1.10
CA LYS A 108 31.09 2.74 -0.25
C LYS A 108 29.80 3.54 -0.38
N MET A 109 29.91 4.88 -0.41
CA MET A 109 28.77 5.78 -0.61
C MET A 109 28.12 5.57 -1.97
N LEU A 110 28.91 5.47 -3.04
CA LEU A 110 28.43 5.23 -4.40
C LEU A 110 27.69 3.88 -4.50
N ALA A 111 28.26 2.82 -3.95
CA ALA A 111 27.62 1.50 -3.91
C ALA A 111 26.29 1.53 -3.14
N ALA A 112 26.24 2.22 -1.99
CA ALA A 112 25.03 2.38 -1.21
C ALA A 112 23.95 3.17 -1.96
N TYR A 113 24.31 4.25 -2.66
CA TYR A 113 23.39 5.03 -3.46
C TYR A 113 22.85 4.26 -4.67
N GLN A 114 23.70 3.49 -5.35
CA GLN A 114 23.27 2.64 -6.46
C GLN A 114 22.26 1.59 -5.99
N LEU A 115 22.52 0.91 -4.86
CA LEU A 115 21.58 -0.05 -4.28
C LEU A 115 20.26 0.62 -3.87
N ASN A 116 20.31 1.82 -3.28
CA ASN A 116 19.11 2.56 -2.89
C ASN A 116 18.29 3.02 -4.10
N LYS A 117 18.97 3.41 -5.19
CA LYS A 117 18.33 3.73 -6.46
C LYS A 117 17.56 2.52 -7.00
N GLU A 118 18.19 1.35 -7.07
CA GLU A 118 17.55 0.12 -7.52
C GLU A 118 16.37 -0.29 -6.63
N LYS A 119 16.50 -0.15 -5.29
CA LYS A 119 15.39 -0.37 -4.35
C LYS A 119 14.21 0.56 -4.61
N LEU A 120 14.48 1.84 -4.89
CA LEU A 120 13.43 2.82 -5.17
C LEU A 120 12.77 2.53 -6.52
N GLU A 121 13.54 2.20 -7.54
CA GLU A 121 13.04 1.78 -8.85
C GLU A 121 12.16 0.53 -8.73
N TYR A 122 12.58 -0.47 -7.96
CA TYR A 122 11.76 -1.64 -7.67
C TYR A 122 10.45 -1.26 -6.96
N ASN A 123 10.53 -0.44 -5.90
CA ASN A 123 9.34 0.00 -5.15
C ASN A 123 8.34 0.73 -6.05
N THR A 124 8.83 1.64 -6.89
CA THR A 124 7.98 2.39 -7.83
C THR A 124 7.31 1.47 -8.86
N ARG A 125 8.04 0.46 -9.37
CA ARG A 125 7.48 -0.55 -10.29
C ARG A 125 6.38 -1.36 -9.62
N VAL A 126 6.62 -1.89 -8.42
CA VAL A 126 5.63 -2.67 -7.66
C VAL A 126 4.38 -1.83 -7.34
N LEU A 127 4.55 -0.57 -6.91
CA LEU A 127 3.43 0.33 -6.66
C LEU A 127 2.63 0.64 -7.93
N SER A 128 3.32 0.86 -9.05
CA SER A 128 2.69 1.05 -10.36
C SER A 128 1.86 -0.18 -10.75
N ASP A 129 2.41 -1.38 -10.64
CA ASP A 129 1.72 -2.60 -11.04
C ASP A 129 0.52 -2.89 -10.13
N ARG A 130 0.68 -2.71 -8.81
CA ARG A 130 -0.46 -2.78 -7.87
C ARG A 130 -1.53 -1.74 -8.18
N ASN A 131 -1.16 -0.53 -8.57
CA ASN A 131 -2.12 0.50 -8.95
C ASN A 131 -2.88 0.13 -10.23
N LYS A 132 -2.21 -0.47 -11.23
CA LYS A 132 -2.87 -0.99 -12.44
C LYS A 132 -3.86 -2.11 -12.11
N GLU A 133 -3.45 -3.07 -11.28
CA GLU A 133 -4.31 -4.16 -10.82
C GLU A 133 -5.51 -3.64 -10.03
N ASN A 134 -5.29 -2.74 -9.07
CA ASN A 134 -6.35 -2.10 -8.31
C ASN A 134 -7.33 -1.34 -9.21
N LEU A 135 -6.83 -0.58 -10.19
CA LEU A 135 -7.66 0.12 -11.15
C LEU A 135 -8.50 -0.86 -11.99
N ALA A 136 -7.89 -1.96 -12.47
CA ALA A 136 -8.60 -2.99 -13.21
C ALA A 136 -9.71 -3.65 -12.36
N LEU A 137 -9.43 -3.94 -11.09
CA LEU A 137 -10.42 -4.49 -10.15
C LEU A 137 -11.56 -3.51 -9.91
N VAL A 138 -11.27 -2.23 -9.65
CA VAL A 138 -12.30 -1.20 -9.45
C VAL A 138 -13.20 -1.09 -10.68
N LEU A 139 -12.63 -1.10 -11.89
CA LEU A 139 -13.40 -1.09 -13.13
C LEU A 139 -14.26 -2.35 -13.28
N ALA A 140 -13.72 -3.53 -12.95
CA ALA A 140 -14.47 -4.78 -12.97
C ALA A 140 -15.67 -4.76 -11.99
N TYR A 141 -15.46 -4.30 -10.76
CA TYR A 141 -16.53 -4.14 -9.77
C TYR A 141 -17.56 -3.10 -10.18
N LYS A 142 -17.13 -1.96 -10.75
CA LYS A 142 -18.03 -0.93 -11.29
C LYS A 142 -18.90 -1.48 -12.43
N ASN A 143 -18.32 -2.26 -13.34
CA ASN A 143 -19.07 -2.90 -14.41
C ASN A 143 -20.06 -3.95 -13.87
N ARG A 144 -19.66 -4.75 -12.88
CA ARG A 144 -20.57 -5.70 -12.23
C ARG A 144 -21.74 -4.98 -11.53
N LEU A 145 -21.46 -3.88 -10.82
CA LEU A 145 -22.47 -3.06 -10.17
C LEU A 145 -23.45 -2.48 -11.20
N ASN A 146 -22.95 -1.95 -12.32
CA ASN A 146 -23.79 -1.41 -13.39
C ASN A 146 -24.69 -2.49 -14.00
N LYS A 147 -24.16 -3.69 -14.29
CA LYS A 147 -24.96 -4.83 -14.74
C LYS A 147 -26.07 -5.18 -13.75
N CYS A 148 -25.76 -5.25 -12.45
CA CYS A 148 -26.78 -5.50 -11.43
C CYS A 148 -27.86 -4.40 -11.39
N ARG A 149 -27.47 -3.14 -11.55
CA ARG A 149 -28.41 -1.99 -11.62
C ARG A 149 -29.30 -2.06 -12.86
N GLU A 150 -28.75 -2.41 -14.01
CA GLU A 150 -29.50 -2.61 -15.26
C GLU A 150 -30.50 -3.77 -15.11
N THR A 151 -30.06 -4.91 -14.56
CA THR A 151 -30.97 -6.04 -14.30
C THR A 151 -32.08 -5.68 -13.32
N LEU A 152 -31.77 -4.93 -12.28
CA LEU A 152 -32.75 -4.48 -11.30
C LEU A 152 -33.77 -3.55 -11.96
N SER A 153 -33.30 -2.56 -12.71
CA SER A 153 -34.16 -1.61 -13.43
C SER A 153 -35.09 -2.33 -14.40
N ALA A 154 -34.56 -3.29 -15.18
CA ALA A 154 -35.36 -4.10 -16.09
C ALA A 154 -36.42 -4.95 -15.37
N ILE A 155 -36.11 -5.52 -14.20
CA ILE A 155 -37.09 -6.27 -13.39
C ILE A 155 -38.17 -5.34 -12.85
N VAL A 156 -37.79 -4.17 -12.33
CA VAL A 156 -38.73 -3.17 -11.79
C VAL A 156 -39.67 -2.68 -12.90
N GLU A 157 -39.14 -2.37 -14.08
CA GLU A 157 -39.96 -1.97 -15.23
C GLU A 157 -40.95 -3.06 -15.64
N ARG A 158 -40.49 -4.31 -15.76
CA ARG A 158 -41.37 -5.46 -16.08
C ARG A 158 -42.44 -5.66 -15.02
N PHE A 159 -42.08 -5.57 -13.75
CA PHE A 159 -43.02 -5.70 -12.64
C PHE A 159 -44.09 -4.61 -12.66
N ASN A 160 -43.69 -3.36 -12.88
CA ASN A 160 -44.61 -2.23 -12.97
C ASN A 160 -45.57 -2.37 -14.16
N ALA A 161 -45.06 -2.76 -15.33
CA ALA A 161 -45.88 -3.03 -16.51
C ALA A 161 -46.88 -4.17 -16.25
N MET A 162 -46.42 -5.25 -15.59
CA MET A 162 -47.24 -6.40 -15.23
C MET A 162 -48.33 -6.02 -14.22
N ASN A 163 -47.99 -5.28 -13.18
CA ASN A 163 -48.95 -4.78 -12.19
C ASN A 163 -50.01 -3.88 -12.81
N LEU A 164 -49.60 -2.96 -13.69
CA LEU A 164 -50.54 -2.08 -14.39
C LEU A 164 -51.52 -2.91 -15.24
N LYS A 165 -51.01 -3.89 -16.00
CA LYS A 165 -51.83 -4.80 -16.81
C LYS A 165 -52.82 -5.60 -15.98
N TYR A 166 -52.38 -6.22 -14.89
CA TYR A 166 -53.27 -7.04 -14.04
C TYR A 166 -54.23 -6.20 -13.21
N SER A 167 -53.84 -5.01 -12.77
CA SER A 167 -54.75 -4.06 -12.12
C SER A 167 -55.87 -3.67 -13.07
N ALA A 168 -55.56 -3.29 -14.31
CA ALA A 168 -56.55 -2.96 -15.32
C ALA A 168 -57.47 -4.15 -15.66
N LEU A 169 -56.90 -5.35 -15.83
CA LEU A 169 -57.67 -6.56 -16.10
C LEU A 169 -58.62 -6.92 -14.94
N ASN A 170 -58.18 -6.76 -13.70
CA ASN A 170 -59.00 -7.01 -12.52
C ASN A 170 -60.18 -6.04 -12.47
N VAL A 171 -59.94 -4.74 -12.71
CA VAL A 171 -61.02 -3.74 -12.80
C VAL A 171 -62.03 -4.15 -13.87
N GLN A 172 -61.60 -4.43 -15.10
CA GLN A 172 -62.48 -4.87 -16.18
C GLN A 172 -63.25 -6.14 -15.82
N CYS A 173 -62.58 -7.16 -15.28
CA CYS A 173 -63.23 -8.42 -14.90
C CYS A 173 -64.29 -8.20 -13.81
N THR A 174 -64.01 -7.36 -12.81
CA THR A 174 -64.98 -7.06 -11.75
C THR A 174 -66.17 -6.25 -12.25
N GLU A 175 -65.98 -5.36 -13.21
CA GLU A 175 -67.07 -4.60 -13.84
C GLU A 175 -67.97 -5.50 -14.67
N GLU A 176 -67.40 -6.36 -15.53
CA GLU A 176 -68.17 -7.33 -16.32
C GLU A 176 -68.92 -8.32 -15.41
N PHE A 177 -68.30 -8.78 -14.32
CA PHE A 177 -68.97 -9.63 -13.34
C PHE A 177 -70.16 -8.94 -12.68
N ARG A 178 -69.99 -7.67 -12.26
CA ARG A 178 -71.09 -6.87 -11.69
C ARG A 178 -72.22 -6.71 -12.70
N ARG A 179 -71.89 -6.39 -13.96
CA ARG A 179 -72.86 -6.26 -15.06
C ARG A 179 -73.64 -7.56 -15.29
N LEU A 180 -72.94 -8.68 -15.40
CA LEU A 180 -73.56 -9.99 -15.60
C LEU A 180 -74.48 -10.36 -14.42
N ARG A 181 -74.05 -10.08 -13.18
CA ARG A 181 -74.86 -10.32 -11.99
C ARG A 181 -76.14 -9.46 -11.98
N CYS A 182 -76.05 -8.20 -12.40
CA CYS A 182 -77.23 -7.35 -12.56
C CYS A 182 -78.19 -7.89 -13.63
N GLN A 183 -77.67 -8.33 -14.79
CA GLN A 183 -78.48 -8.93 -15.85
C GLN A 183 -79.16 -10.23 -15.39
N TYR A 184 -78.41 -11.11 -14.71
CA TYR A 184 -78.96 -12.34 -14.14
C TYR A 184 -80.11 -12.05 -13.18
N ARG A 185 -79.95 -11.07 -12.28
CA ARG A 185 -81.00 -10.67 -11.35
C ARG A 185 -82.25 -10.19 -12.08
N GLN A 186 -82.10 -9.33 -13.09
CA GLN A 186 -83.21 -8.84 -13.90
C GLN A 186 -83.95 -9.96 -14.65
N ILE A 187 -83.21 -10.92 -15.22
CA ILE A 187 -83.80 -12.07 -15.91
C ILE A 187 -84.58 -12.94 -14.92
N ARG A 188 -84.03 -13.19 -13.73
CA ARG A 188 -84.69 -13.96 -12.67
C ARG A 188 -85.99 -13.28 -12.21
N GLU A 189 -85.95 -11.98 -11.96
CA GLU A 189 -87.13 -11.17 -11.58
C GLU A 189 -88.22 -11.23 -12.68
N LYS A 190 -87.84 -11.06 -13.95
CA LYS A 190 -88.77 -11.19 -15.10
C LYS A 190 -89.35 -12.60 -15.20
N SER A 191 -88.54 -13.64 -15.05
CA SER A 191 -89.00 -15.03 -15.10
C SER A 191 -90.03 -15.33 -14.02
N LEU A 192 -89.80 -14.87 -12.78
CA LEU A 192 -90.78 -15.00 -11.68
C LEU A 192 -92.08 -14.24 -11.98
N HIS A 193 -91.97 -13.02 -12.53
CA HIS A 193 -93.14 -12.25 -12.95
C HIS A 193 -93.94 -12.98 -14.05
N PHE A 194 -93.28 -13.52 -15.07
CA PHE A 194 -93.94 -14.27 -16.13
C PHE A 194 -94.63 -15.53 -15.58
N LYS A 195 -93.97 -16.31 -14.72
CA LYS A 195 -94.60 -17.46 -14.06
C LYS A 195 -95.88 -17.06 -13.30
N ALA A 196 -95.81 -15.98 -12.51
CA ALA A 196 -96.96 -15.50 -11.76
C ALA A 196 -98.09 -14.94 -12.66
N ALA A 197 -97.74 -14.32 -13.79
CA ALA A 197 -98.70 -13.84 -14.77
C ALA A 197 -99.37 -15.00 -15.53
N ASP A 198 -98.57 -15.97 -15.99
CA ASP A 198 -99.03 -17.17 -16.68
C ASP A 198 -99.95 -18.00 -15.77
N GLU A 199 -99.61 -18.15 -14.50
CA GLU A 199 -100.45 -18.85 -13.52
C GLU A 199 -101.80 -18.13 -13.31
N ARG A 200 -101.82 -16.79 -13.29
CA ARG A 200 -103.07 -16.03 -13.21
C ARG A 200 -103.93 -16.25 -14.45
N VAL A 201 -103.36 -16.09 -15.64
CA VAL A 201 -104.07 -16.29 -16.91
C VAL A 201 -104.60 -17.73 -16.99
N TYR A 202 -103.79 -18.73 -16.61
CA TYR A 202 -104.20 -20.12 -16.58
C TYR A 202 -105.39 -20.35 -15.64
N ARG A 203 -105.34 -19.81 -14.42
CA ARG A 203 -106.47 -19.90 -13.47
C ARG A 203 -107.72 -19.19 -14.00
N ASP A 204 -107.58 -18.02 -14.63
CA ASP A 204 -108.70 -17.28 -15.19
C ASP A 204 -109.38 -18.06 -16.32
N VAL A 205 -108.60 -18.64 -17.23
CA VAL A 205 -109.10 -19.50 -18.31
C VAL A 205 -109.73 -20.77 -17.73
N TRP A 206 -109.09 -21.40 -16.75
CA TRP A 206 -109.64 -22.58 -16.07
C TRP A 206 -111.00 -22.28 -15.45
N ASN A 207 -111.10 -21.21 -14.67
CA ASN A 207 -112.34 -20.78 -14.03
C ASN A 207 -113.44 -20.47 -15.06
N ALA A 208 -113.10 -19.80 -16.16
CA ALA A 208 -114.05 -19.54 -17.25
C ALA A 208 -114.56 -20.84 -17.88
N SER A 209 -113.66 -21.78 -18.18
CA SER A 209 -114.03 -23.09 -18.76
C SER A 209 -114.83 -23.96 -17.78
N GLU A 210 -114.52 -23.88 -16.48
CA GLU A 210 -115.24 -24.58 -15.43
C GLU A 210 -116.65 -24.00 -15.25
N GLN A 211 -116.80 -22.67 -15.30
CA GLN A 211 -118.09 -21.99 -15.25
C GLN A 211 -118.95 -22.36 -16.48
N GLU A 212 -118.37 -22.36 -17.68
CA GLU A 212 -119.07 -22.78 -18.90
C GLU A 212 -119.52 -24.24 -18.82
N SER A 213 -118.65 -25.14 -18.35
CA SER A 213 -118.98 -26.55 -18.14
C SER A 213 -120.09 -26.73 -17.09
N ARG A 214 -120.01 -26.04 -15.94
CA ARG A 214 -121.04 -26.05 -14.89
C ARG A 214 -122.38 -25.49 -15.39
N HIS A 215 -122.35 -24.47 -16.24
CA HIS A 215 -123.54 -23.91 -16.87
C HIS A 215 -124.22 -24.93 -17.79
N LEU A 216 -123.44 -25.60 -18.65
CA LEU A 216 -123.94 -26.67 -19.52
C LEU A 216 -124.51 -27.84 -18.71
N ILE A 217 -123.84 -28.26 -17.63
CA ILE A 217 -124.33 -29.30 -16.72
C ILE A 217 -125.66 -28.89 -16.08
N SER A 218 -125.78 -27.64 -15.62
CA SER A 218 -127.02 -27.11 -15.04
C SER A 218 -128.17 -27.13 -16.05
N LEU A 219 -127.90 -26.76 -17.30
CA LEU A 219 -128.90 -26.81 -18.38
C LEU A 219 -129.35 -28.24 -18.69
N ILE A 220 -128.41 -29.21 -18.66
CA ILE A 220 -128.72 -30.63 -18.80
C ILE A 220 -129.56 -31.13 -17.61
N HIS A 221 -129.22 -30.73 -16.37
CA HIS A 221 -130.00 -31.11 -15.18
C HIS A 221 -131.42 -30.54 -15.23
N GLU A 222 -131.59 -29.30 -15.68
CA GLU A 222 -132.92 -28.71 -15.86
C GLU A 222 -133.71 -29.43 -16.96
N ALA A 223 -133.07 -29.75 -18.09
CA ALA A 223 -133.69 -30.56 -19.14
C ALA A 223 -134.09 -31.96 -18.64
N ASP A 224 -133.21 -32.62 -17.88
CA ASP A 224 -133.45 -33.94 -17.29
C ASP A 224 -134.60 -33.90 -16.26
N ARG A 225 -134.65 -32.85 -15.45
CA ARG A 225 -135.76 -32.57 -14.53
C ARG A 225 -137.08 -32.41 -15.28
N CYS A 226 -137.11 -31.60 -16.34
CA CYS A 226 -138.31 -31.44 -17.16
C CYS A 226 -138.79 -32.78 -17.74
N ILE A 227 -137.88 -33.63 -18.25
CA ILE A 227 -138.23 -34.94 -18.79
C ILE A 227 -138.77 -35.88 -17.69
N HIS A 228 -138.12 -35.92 -16.52
CA HIS A 228 -138.55 -36.77 -15.40
C HIS A 228 -139.92 -36.36 -14.85
N GLU A 229 -140.15 -35.07 -14.66
CA GLU A 229 -141.40 -34.54 -14.12
C GLU A 229 -142.54 -34.60 -15.16
N GLN A 230 -142.29 -34.19 -16.42
CA GLN A 230 -143.35 -34.01 -17.43
C GLN A 230 -143.64 -35.27 -18.26
N GLN A 231 -142.61 -36.02 -18.68
CA GLN A 231 -142.80 -37.21 -19.52
C GLN A 231 -142.98 -38.51 -18.73
N LEU A 232 -142.32 -38.65 -17.56
CA LEU A 232 -142.27 -39.90 -16.79
C LEU A 232 -143.14 -39.90 -15.53
N CYS A 233 -143.65 -38.73 -15.09
CA CYS A 233 -144.47 -38.57 -13.88
C CYS A 233 -143.83 -39.12 -12.60
N MET A 234 -142.50 -39.08 -12.51
CA MET A 234 -141.73 -39.55 -11.36
C MET A 234 -141.07 -38.34 -10.66
N PRO A 235 -140.94 -38.33 -9.33
CA PRO A 235 -140.25 -37.24 -8.64
C PRO A 235 -138.76 -37.22 -9.01
N TYR A 236 -138.28 -36.10 -9.54
CA TYR A 236 -136.86 -35.92 -9.87
C TYR A 236 -136.00 -35.85 -8.61
N THR A 237 -134.99 -36.72 -8.53
CA THR A 237 -133.92 -36.62 -7.54
C THR A 237 -132.65 -36.20 -8.26
N PRO A 238 -132.04 -35.04 -7.91
CA PRO A 238 -130.78 -34.65 -8.51
C PRO A 238 -129.73 -35.74 -8.22
N PRO A 239 -128.81 -36.02 -9.16
CA PRO A 239 -127.66 -36.86 -8.85
C PRO A 239 -126.96 -36.26 -7.63
N SER A 240 -126.83 -37.03 -6.55
CA SER A 240 -125.89 -36.68 -5.48
C SER A 240 -124.55 -36.43 -6.17
N GLU A 241 -123.80 -35.41 -5.76
CA GLU A 241 -122.40 -35.30 -6.13
C GLU A 241 -121.65 -36.48 -5.50
N VAL A 242 -121.80 -37.66 -6.10
CA VAL A 242 -121.01 -38.84 -5.82
C VAL A 242 -119.67 -38.54 -6.45
N SER A 243 -118.79 -37.92 -5.65
CA SER A 243 -117.35 -38.16 -5.63
C SER A 243 -116.80 -38.65 -6.98
N GLY A 244 -116.88 -37.80 -7.99
CA GLY A 244 -116.57 -38.13 -9.36
C GLY A 244 -115.27 -37.47 -9.76
N GLY A 245 -114.17 -38.04 -9.28
CA GLY A 245 -112.82 -37.69 -9.73
C GLY A 245 -111.96 -37.12 -8.61
N GLN A 246 -111.11 -37.99 -8.07
CA GLN A 246 -109.76 -37.60 -7.71
C GLN A 246 -109.18 -36.76 -8.86
N GLY A 247 -109.32 -35.45 -8.77
CA GLY A 247 -108.44 -34.52 -9.43
C GLY A 247 -107.06 -34.83 -8.86
N VAL A 248 -106.28 -35.53 -9.68
CA VAL A 248 -104.85 -35.78 -9.51
C VAL A 248 -104.25 -34.60 -8.78
N SER A 249 -103.74 -34.86 -7.57
CA SER A 249 -102.88 -33.95 -6.84
C SER A 249 -101.93 -33.29 -7.83
N PRO A 250 -101.77 -31.96 -7.82
CA PRO A 250 -100.63 -31.38 -8.52
C PRO A 250 -99.41 -32.09 -7.97
N ASP A 251 -98.78 -32.85 -8.85
CA ASP A 251 -97.43 -33.36 -8.74
C ASP A 251 -96.63 -32.38 -7.87
N GLU A 252 -96.18 -32.86 -6.72
CA GLU A 252 -95.03 -32.28 -6.05
C GLU A 252 -93.87 -32.43 -7.03
N GLY A 253 -93.83 -31.52 -8.00
CA GLY A 253 -92.68 -31.21 -8.80
C GLY A 253 -91.65 -30.77 -7.81
N GLY A 254 -90.85 -31.76 -7.40
CA GLY A 254 -89.86 -31.64 -6.37
C GLY A 254 -89.14 -30.32 -6.53
N GLU A 255 -89.00 -29.64 -5.40
CA GLU A 255 -87.86 -28.78 -5.16
C GLU A 255 -86.63 -29.60 -5.54
N GLY A 256 -86.23 -29.49 -6.80
CA GLY A 256 -84.86 -29.53 -7.22
C GLY A 256 -84.22 -28.42 -6.40
N ALA A 257 -83.81 -28.81 -5.19
CA ALA A 257 -82.73 -28.19 -4.49
C ALA A 257 -81.62 -28.08 -5.55
N ASP A 258 -81.53 -26.91 -6.17
CA ASP A 258 -80.30 -26.38 -6.70
C ASP A 258 -79.37 -26.24 -5.47
N LEU A 259 -78.90 -27.39 -4.99
CA LEU A 259 -77.59 -27.60 -4.42
C LEU A 259 -76.58 -27.32 -5.54
N PHE A 260 -76.61 -26.12 -6.11
CA PHE A 260 -75.46 -25.57 -6.78
C PHE A 260 -74.53 -25.07 -5.68
N SER A 261 -73.82 -26.04 -5.14
CA SER A 261 -72.43 -25.96 -4.69
C SER A 261 -71.96 -24.52 -4.47
N GLU A 262 -71.98 -24.11 -3.22
CA GLU A 262 -71.13 -23.04 -2.68
C GLU A 262 -69.66 -23.54 -2.71
N ALA A 263 -69.17 -23.88 -3.90
CA ALA A 263 -67.78 -24.22 -4.15
C ALA A 263 -67.10 -22.97 -4.71
N ALA A 264 -66.16 -22.47 -3.92
CA ALA A 264 -65.11 -21.54 -4.30
C ALA A 264 -65.54 -20.09 -4.60
N THR A 265 -65.91 -19.35 -3.56
CA THR A 265 -65.34 -17.99 -3.41
C THR A 265 -64.23 -18.06 -2.37
N THR A 266 -63.11 -18.67 -2.75
CA THR A 266 -61.85 -18.45 -2.04
C THR A 266 -61.51 -16.98 -2.23
N THR A 267 -61.79 -16.22 -1.19
CA THR A 267 -61.32 -14.85 -1.04
C THR A 267 -59.80 -14.90 -1.12
N PHE A 268 -59.24 -14.55 -2.28
CA PHE A 268 -57.81 -14.27 -2.39
C PHE A 268 -57.55 -13.01 -1.57
N ARG A 269 -57.20 -13.23 -0.30
CA ARG A 269 -56.72 -12.20 0.60
C ARG A 269 -55.37 -11.75 0.03
N SER A 270 -55.38 -10.70 -0.78
CA SER A 270 -54.17 -9.96 -1.13
C SER A 270 -53.58 -9.40 0.15
N ALA A 271 -52.70 -10.18 0.78
CA ALA A 271 -51.78 -9.67 1.78
C ALA A 271 -50.81 -8.72 1.05
N SER A 272 -51.18 -7.46 1.00
CA SER A 272 -50.23 -6.37 0.78
C SER A 272 -49.37 -6.25 2.04
N SER A 273 -48.36 -7.13 2.17
CA SER A 273 -47.24 -6.86 3.07
C SER A 273 -46.45 -5.70 2.46
N SER A 274 -46.89 -4.48 2.79
CA SER A 274 -46.05 -3.29 2.76
C SER A 274 -44.94 -3.49 3.78
N GLY A 275 -43.89 -4.17 3.36
CA GLY A 275 -42.60 -4.14 4.02
C GLY A 275 -42.13 -2.69 4.01
N LYS A 276 -42.28 -2.02 5.14
CA LYS A 276 -41.60 -0.77 5.45
C LYS A 276 -40.10 -1.03 5.31
N ASP A 277 -39.53 -0.48 4.25
CA ASP A 277 -38.12 -0.17 4.19
C ASP A 277 -37.76 0.66 5.43
N ASN A 278 -36.88 0.12 6.28
CA ASN A 278 -36.33 0.83 7.41
C ASN A 278 -34.83 0.53 7.49
N ARG A 279 -34.05 1.51 7.02
CA ARG A 279 -32.59 1.69 7.10
C ARG A 279 -31.68 0.73 6.33
#